data_AF-A0A4Y9QHS2-F1
#
_entry.id   AF-A0A4Y9QHS2-F1
#
_cell.length_a   1.000
_cell.length_b   1.000
_cell.length_c   1.000
_cell.angle_alpha   90.00
_cell.angle_beta   90.00
_cell.angle_gamma   90.00
#
_symmetry.space_group_name_H-M   'P 1'
#
loop_
_entity.id
_entity.type
_entity.pdbx_description
1 polymer ?
#
loop_
_entity_poly.entity_id
_entity_poly.type
_entity_poly.pdbx_seq_one_letter_code
_entity_poly.pdbx_strand_id
1 'polypeptide(L)'
;MRRTLTTCRDGLAVTAAAVLLTACGGSGDDEASSTSSAGETTSASESSADAADSEFCTEAAAIQERVGSTFDDQADPAGLPQALTQAAEEVRQVEPPAEIASDWAALADGIDQIAAAIASVDFNDPNAAATFEQQVAPLQQELAGASANVSSYLQNECGLEVDPSETAAPTS
;
A
#
# COMPACT_ATOMS: atom_id res chain seq x y z
N MET A 1 -42.39 12.30 -42.62
CA MET A 1 -43.61 11.98 -41.85
C MET A 1 -43.23 11.93 -40.37
N ARG A 2 -43.95 12.66 -39.52
CA ARG A 2 -43.75 12.75 -38.06
C ARG A 2 -44.60 11.68 -37.35
N ARG A 3 -44.08 11.07 -36.27
CA ARG A 3 -44.79 10.60 -35.06
C ARG A 3 -43.77 10.57 -33.92
N THR A 4 -43.48 11.67 -33.20
CA THR A 4 -44.13 12.19 -31.96
C THR A 4 -44.53 11.13 -30.92
N LEU A 5 -43.56 10.86 -30.02
CA LEU A 5 -43.58 10.92 -28.55
C LEU A 5 -44.83 10.49 -27.76
N THR A 6 -44.60 9.63 -26.76
CA THR A 6 -45.28 9.74 -25.46
C THR A 6 -44.28 9.46 -24.34
N THR A 7 -44.35 10.34 -23.35
CA THR A 7 -43.40 10.60 -22.26
C THR A 7 -44.05 10.21 -20.94
N CYS A 8 -43.35 9.50 -20.07
CA CYS A 8 -43.44 9.57 -18.60
C CYS A 8 -41.98 9.45 -18.15
N ARG A 9 -41.23 10.45 -17.68
CA ARG A 9 -41.48 11.53 -16.71
C ARG A 9 -41.77 11.01 -15.30
N ASP A 10 -40.75 10.40 -14.70
CA ASP A 10 -40.42 10.64 -13.29
C ASP A 10 -38.95 11.08 -13.22
N GLY A 11 -38.75 12.27 -12.68
CA GLY A 11 -37.45 12.90 -12.54
C GLY A 11 -36.86 12.61 -11.17
N LEU A 12 -35.56 12.33 -11.13
CA LEU A 12 -34.73 12.51 -9.97
C LEU A 12 -33.42 13.19 -10.41
N ALA A 13 -33.09 14.24 -9.68
CA ALA A 13 -32.19 15.29 -10.06
C ALA A 13 -30.73 14.85 -10.11
N VAL A 14 -30.04 15.37 -11.13
CA VAL A 14 -28.58 15.51 -11.20
C VAL A 14 -28.13 16.37 -10.03
N THR A 15 -27.28 15.83 -9.16
CA THR A 15 -26.38 16.63 -8.33
C THR A 15 -24.99 15.99 -8.39
N ALA A 16 -24.12 16.64 -9.17
CA ALA A 16 -22.68 16.46 -9.06
C ALA A 16 -22.25 17.19 -7.79
N ALA A 17 -21.85 16.46 -6.77
CA ALA A 17 -21.21 17.01 -5.58
C ALA A 17 -19.70 16.87 -5.75
N ALA A 18 -19.04 17.95 -6.16
CA ALA A 18 -17.62 18.13 -5.96
C ALA A 18 -17.38 18.35 -4.47
N VAL A 19 -16.82 17.35 -3.79
CA VAL A 19 -16.37 17.49 -2.40
C VAL A 19 -14.96 18.04 -2.43
N LEU A 20 -14.84 19.36 -2.48
CA LEU A 20 -13.63 20.06 -2.04
C LEU A 20 -13.68 20.05 -0.51
N LEU A 21 -12.93 19.13 0.10
CA LEU A 21 -12.74 19.10 1.55
C LEU A 21 -11.99 20.35 1.98
N THR A 22 -12.77 21.18 2.64
CA THR A 22 -12.48 22.41 3.33
C THR A 22 -11.36 22.25 4.36
N ALA A 23 -10.18 22.77 4.01
CA ALA A 23 -9.33 23.42 4.99
C ALA A 23 -9.98 24.76 5.41
N CYS A 24 -9.61 25.25 6.60
CA CYS A 24 -10.00 26.51 7.26
C CYS A 24 -11.16 26.37 8.27
N GLY A 25 -10.97 26.49 9.59
CA GLY A 25 -10.03 27.38 10.28
C GLY A 25 -10.73 28.71 10.56
N GLY A 26 -10.91 29.05 11.83
CA GLY A 26 -11.87 30.06 12.28
C GLY A 26 -11.49 31.54 12.18
N SER A 27 -12.51 32.33 12.56
CA SER A 27 -12.49 33.67 13.17
C SER A 27 -12.23 34.92 12.33
N GLY A 28 -13.10 35.93 12.55
CA GLY A 28 -12.68 37.33 12.68
C GLY A 28 -13.28 38.30 11.66
N ASP A 29 -13.94 39.33 12.19
CA ASP A 29 -14.52 40.50 11.52
C ASP A 29 -13.45 41.59 11.25
N ASP A 30 -13.86 42.65 10.53
CA ASP A 30 -13.25 43.98 10.37
C ASP A 30 -12.12 44.27 9.33
N GLU A 31 -12.53 45.04 8.30
CA GLU A 31 -12.00 46.33 7.81
C GLU A 31 -10.47 46.58 7.59
N ALA A 32 -10.17 46.87 6.31
CA ALA A 32 -9.33 47.96 5.78
C ALA A 32 -7.80 48.07 6.03
N SER A 33 -7.12 48.35 4.91
CA SER A 33 -5.91 49.17 4.73
C SER A 33 -4.51 48.55 4.94
N SER A 34 -3.82 48.48 3.80
CA SER A 34 -2.45 48.98 3.56
C SER A 34 -1.22 48.33 4.23
N THR A 35 -0.24 48.11 3.34
CA THR A 35 1.20 48.38 3.44
C THR A 35 2.14 47.37 4.13
N SER A 36 3.11 46.96 3.29
CA SER A 36 4.55 46.77 3.54
C SER A 36 5.09 45.69 4.49
N SER A 37 5.92 44.86 3.84
CA SER A 37 7.29 44.50 4.23
C SER A 37 7.53 43.50 5.37
N ALA A 38 8.09 42.37 4.92
CA ALA A 38 9.31 41.72 5.40
C ALA A 38 9.40 41.19 6.85
N GLY A 39 9.91 39.96 6.95
CA GLY A 39 10.33 39.29 8.17
C GLY A 39 9.98 37.81 8.09
N GLU A 40 10.70 37.02 7.29
CA GLU A 40 11.80 36.14 7.76
C GLU A 40 11.38 35.02 8.72
N THR A 41 11.33 33.82 8.13
CA THR A 41 11.82 32.51 8.62
C THR A 41 11.33 31.97 9.96
N THR A 42 10.60 30.84 9.88
CA THR A 42 10.58 29.63 10.77
C THR A 42 9.34 28.83 10.30
N SER A 43 9.34 27.58 9.82
CA SER A 43 10.29 26.47 9.82
C SER A 43 10.22 25.74 8.46
N ALA A 44 11.37 25.59 7.80
CA ALA A 44 11.54 24.58 6.77
C ALA A 44 11.83 23.25 7.48
N SER A 45 10.82 22.41 7.64
CA SER A 45 10.99 20.99 7.98
C SER A 45 10.01 20.08 7.24
N GLU A 46 9.05 20.64 6.49
CA GLU A 46 8.03 19.88 5.74
C GLU A 46 8.46 19.52 4.32
N SER A 47 9.72 19.79 3.94
CA SER A 47 10.23 19.44 2.60
C SER A 47 11.00 18.11 2.58
N SER A 48 11.41 17.59 3.74
CA SER A 48 12.20 16.36 3.82
C SER A 48 11.35 15.13 4.11
N ALA A 49 10.22 15.28 4.82
CA ALA A 49 9.26 14.20 5.01
C ALA A 49 8.56 13.88 3.68
N ASP A 50 7.89 14.87 3.07
CA ASP A 50 7.20 14.74 1.79
C ASP A 50 8.09 14.20 0.64
N ALA A 51 9.37 14.60 0.63
CA ALA A 51 10.35 14.07 -0.33
C ALA A 51 10.78 12.62 -0.01
N ALA A 52 10.95 12.25 1.26
CA ALA A 52 11.26 10.89 1.67
C ALA A 52 10.08 9.93 1.44
N ASP A 53 8.86 10.40 1.70
CA ASP A 53 7.62 9.67 1.41
C ASP A 53 7.51 9.43 -0.11
N SER A 54 7.79 10.45 -0.94
CA SER A 54 7.79 10.32 -2.41
C SER A 54 8.83 9.34 -2.96
N GLU A 55 10.05 9.31 -2.39
CA GLU A 55 11.11 8.37 -2.77
C GLU A 55 10.72 6.94 -2.36
N PHE A 56 10.29 6.77 -1.11
CA PHE A 56 9.76 5.51 -0.58
C PHE A 56 8.64 4.94 -1.47
N CYS A 57 7.65 5.77 -1.84
CA CYS A 57 6.55 5.35 -2.69
C CYS A 57 7.02 4.85 -4.07
N THR A 58 8.03 5.50 -4.64
CA THR A 58 8.61 5.10 -5.93
C THR A 58 9.33 3.76 -5.82
N GLU A 59 10.12 3.57 -4.76
CA GLU A 59 10.84 2.32 -4.52
C GLU A 59 9.89 1.17 -4.17
N ALA A 60 8.89 1.42 -3.33
CA ALA A 60 7.87 0.44 -2.96
C ALA A 60 7.05 -0.04 -4.17
N ALA A 61 6.73 0.84 -5.11
CA ALA A 61 6.07 0.45 -6.37
C ALA A 61 6.99 -0.45 -7.23
N ALA A 62 8.26 -0.08 -7.38
CA ALA A 62 9.22 -0.85 -8.15
C ALA A 62 9.49 -2.25 -7.56
N ILE A 63 9.49 -2.38 -6.24
CA ILE A 63 9.57 -3.67 -5.55
C ILE A 63 8.33 -4.51 -5.84
N GLN A 64 7.12 -3.94 -5.70
CA GLN A 64 5.87 -4.66 -5.98
C GLN A 64 5.82 -5.21 -7.41
N GLU A 65 6.19 -4.40 -8.42
CA GLU A 65 6.24 -4.85 -9.81
C GLU A 65 7.24 -5.99 -10.03
N ARG A 66 8.42 -5.91 -9.41
CA ARG A 66 9.47 -6.93 -9.56
C ARG A 66 9.11 -8.22 -8.84
N VAL A 67 8.59 -8.11 -7.61
CA VAL A 67 8.08 -9.24 -6.83
C VAL A 67 6.97 -9.90 -7.63
N GLY A 68 5.92 -9.17 -8.05
CA GLY A 68 4.83 -9.71 -8.87
C GLY A 68 5.34 -10.46 -10.11
N SER A 69 6.24 -9.83 -10.89
CA SER A 69 6.85 -10.46 -12.07
C SER A 69 7.62 -11.75 -11.73
N THR A 70 8.29 -11.80 -10.58
CA THR A 70 9.06 -12.98 -10.13
C THR A 70 8.14 -14.17 -9.81
N PHE A 71 6.91 -13.91 -9.34
CA PHE A 71 5.95 -14.96 -9.00
C PHE A 71 5.02 -15.34 -10.16
N ASP A 72 4.74 -14.43 -11.11
CA ASP A 72 3.92 -14.68 -12.30
C ASP A 72 4.61 -15.62 -13.31
N ASP A 73 5.93 -15.47 -13.50
CA ASP A 73 6.73 -16.30 -14.40
C ASP A 73 7.04 -17.68 -13.78
N GLN A 74 5.99 -18.47 -13.51
CA GLN A 74 6.02 -19.85 -12.99
C GLN A 74 7.25 -20.15 -12.11
N ALA A 75 7.32 -19.53 -10.94
CA ALA A 75 8.43 -19.72 -10.02
C ALA A 75 8.62 -21.23 -9.75
N ASP A 76 9.78 -21.76 -10.17
CA ASP A 76 10.18 -23.11 -9.80
C ASP A 76 10.21 -23.17 -8.27
N PRO A 77 9.53 -24.14 -7.64
CA PRO A 77 9.42 -24.19 -6.18
C PRO A 77 10.79 -24.38 -5.50
N ALA A 78 11.82 -24.86 -6.20
CA ALA A 78 13.17 -24.92 -5.67
C ALA A 78 13.88 -23.55 -5.70
N GLY A 79 13.43 -22.61 -6.54
CA GLY A 79 13.93 -21.23 -6.60
C GLY A 79 13.22 -20.26 -5.64
N LEU A 80 12.02 -20.63 -5.16
CA LEU A 80 11.18 -19.80 -4.28
C LEU A 80 11.90 -19.26 -3.03
N PRO A 81 12.63 -20.07 -2.23
CA PRO A 81 13.31 -19.56 -1.04
C PRO A 81 14.30 -18.45 -1.37
N GLN A 82 15.04 -18.59 -2.47
CA GLN A 82 16.02 -17.61 -2.90
C GLN A 82 15.35 -16.32 -3.36
N ALA A 83 14.26 -16.43 -4.14
CA ALA A 83 13.48 -15.28 -4.57
C ALA A 83 12.89 -14.49 -3.39
N LEU A 84 12.34 -15.18 -2.39
CA LEU A 84 11.82 -14.55 -1.17
C LEU A 84 12.92 -13.90 -0.33
N THR A 85 14.07 -14.56 -0.18
CA THR A 85 15.22 -13.97 0.53
C THR A 85 15.68 -12.68 -0.15
N GLN A 86 15.77 -12.69 -1.49
CA GLN A 86 16.11 -11.50 -2.26
C GLN A 86 15.06 -10.40 -2.09
N ALA A 87 13.77 -10.75 -2.13
CA ALA A 87 12.69 -9.78 -1.90
C ALA A 87 12.77 -9.15 -0.50
N ALA A 88 13.06 -9.94 0.55
CA ALA A 88 13.27 -9.43 1.90
C ALA A 88 14.45 -8.45 1.96
N GLU A 89 15.56 -8.76 1.28
CA GLU A 89 16.73 -7.87 1.20
C GLU A 89 16.43 -6.57 0.44
N GLU A 90 15.64 -6.62 -0.63
CA GLU A 90 15.21 -5.44 -1.38
C GLU A 90 14.29 -4.56 -0.52
N VAL A 91 13.32 -5.15 0.19
CA VAL A 91 12.45 -4.44 1.14
C VAL A 91 13.27 -3.76 2.24
N ARG A 92 14.30 -4.42 2.81
CA ARG A 92 15.17 -3.81 3.84
C ARG A 92 16.07 -2.69 3.34
N GLN A 93 16.32 -2.61 2.04
CA GLN A 93 17.16 -1.56 1.46
C GLN A 93 16.42 -0.23 1.29
N VAL A 94 15.09 -0.28 1.22
CA VAL A 94 14.24 0.90 1.18
C VAL A 94 14.13 1.46 2.59
N GLU A 95 14.40 2.76 2.75
CA GLU A 95 14.24 3.46 4.02
C GLU A 95 12.75 3.85 4.19
N PRO A 96 12.01 3.22 5.12
CA PRO A 96 10.61 3.54 5.31
C PRO A 96 10.44 4.84 6.11
N PRO A 97 9.31 5.55 5.89
CA PRO A 97 8.86 6.62 6.78
C PRO A 97 8.75 6.13 8.22
N ALA A 98 9.07 7.00 9.18
CA ALA A 98 9.13 6.66 10.60
C ALA A 98 7.82 6.07 11.15
N GLU A 99 6.69 6.42 10.52
CA GLU A 99 5.34 5.97 10.89
C GLU A 99 5.12 4.48 10.63
N ILE A 100 5.72 3.93 9.57
CA ILE A 100 5.59 2.52 9.19
C ILE A 100 6.90 1.74 9.32
N ALA A 101 7.98 2.34 9.81
CA ALA A 101 9.30 1.72 9.84
C ALA A 101 9.32 0.36 10.57
N SER A 102 8.60 0.25 11.68
CA SER A 102 8.48 -1.02 12.42
C SER A 102 7.68 -2.06 11.64
N ASP A 103 6.62 -1.65 10.97
CA ASP A 103 5.74 -2.55 10.20
C ASP A 103 6.43 -3.01 8.91
N TRP A 104 7.19 -2.13 8.26
CA TRP A 104 8.02 -2.43 7.10
C TRP A 104 9.13 -3.43 7.42
N ALA A 105 9.81 -3.25 8.55
CA ALA A 105 10.81 -4.21 9.03
C ALA A 105 10.17 -5.58 9.34
N ALA A 106 9.01 -5.59 10.01
CA ALA A 106 8.27 -6.82 10.30
C ALA A 106 7.85 -7.57 9.02
N LEU A 107 7.52 -6.83 7.95
CA LEU A 107 7.22 -7.42 6.65
C LEU A 107 8.45 -8.14 6.06
N ALA A 108 9.61 -7.49 6.06
CA ALA A 108 10.85 -8.10 5.59
C ALA A 108 11.24 -9.34 6.42
N ASP A 109 11.13 -9.25 7.75
CA ASP A 109 11.39 -10.37 8.66
C ASP A 109 10.42 -11.53 8.43
N GLY A 110 9.15 -11.25 8.16
CA GLY A 110 8.17 -12.28 7.84
C GLY A 110 8.47 -12.96 6.51
N ILE A 111 8.92 -12.23 5.49
CA ILE A 111 9.35 -12.80 4.20
C ILE A 111 10.54 -13.74 4.39
N ASP A 112 11.56 -13.34 5.17
CA ASP A 112 12.71 -14.19 5.51
C ASP A 112 12.27 -15.47 6.25
N GLN A 113 11.34 -15.36 7.20
CA GLN A 113 10.82 -16.51 7.93
C GLN A 113 10.03 -17.47 7.02
N ILE A 114 9.25 -16.93 6.08
CA ILE A 114 8.57 -17.74 5.06
C ILE A 114 9.60 -18.43 4.15
N ALA A 115 10.64 -17.72 3.69
CA ALA A 115 11.71 -18.30 2.89
C ALA A 115 12.41 -19.45 3.61
N ALA A 116 12.72 -19.28 4.91
CA ALA A 116 13.29 -20.32 5.76
C ALA A 116 12.35 -21.52 5.94
N ALA A 117 11.05 -21.27 6.12
CA ALA A 117 10.04 -22.32 6.21
C ALA A 117 9.99 -23.16 4.92
N ILE A 118 9.94 -22.51 3.74
CA ILE A 118 9.96 -23.20 2.44
C ILE A 118 11.25 -24.00 2.25
N ALA A 119 12.41 -23.44 2.62
CA ALA A 119 13.69 -24.14 2.53
C ALA A 119 13.78 -25.40 3.43
N SER A 120 12.97 -25.45 4.49
CA SER A 120 12.90 -26.59 5.41
C SER A 120 11.91 -27.68 5.00
N VAL A 121 11.04 -27.39 4.01
CA VAL A 121 9.98 -28.29 3.57
C VAL A 121 10.50 -29.24 2.48
N ASP A 122 10.24 -30.54 2.66
CA ASP A 122 10.48 -31.53 1.61
C ASP A 122 9.24 -31.64 0.71
N PHE A 123 9.32 -31.09 -0.50
CA PHE A 123 8.20 -31.08 -1.46
C PHE A 123 7.85 -32.46 -2.06
N ASN A 124 8.60 -33.51 -1.73
CA ASN A 124 8.24 -34.88 -2.10
C ASN A 124 7.42 -35.57 -0.99
N ASP A 125 7.31 -34.97 0.20
CA ASP A 125 6.46 -35.47 1.28
C ASP A 125 4.98 -35.10 1.02
N PRO A 126 4.04 -36.07 1.06
CA PRO A 126 2.62 -35.77 0.93
C PRO A 126 2.04 -34.85 2.02
N ASN A 127 2.75 -34.62 3.14
CA ASN A 127 2.37 -33.74 4.24
C ASN A 127 3.09 -32.38 4.22
N ALA A 128 3.88 -32.09 3.18
CA ALA A 128 4.66 -30.87 3.03
C ALA A 128 3.81 -29.59 3.21
N ALA A 129 2.66 -29.53 2.52
CA ALA A 129 1.75 -28.39 2.57
C ALA A 129 1.21 -28.14 3.98
N ALA A 130 0.71 -29.19 4.65
CA ALA A 130 0.18 -29.07 6.02
C ALA A 130 1.26 -28.65 7.03
N THR A 131 2.49 -29.12 6.84
CA THR A 131 3.64 -28.75 7.68
C THR A 131 4.01 -27.28 7.47
N PHE A 132 4.03 -26.82 6.21
CA PHE A 132 4.28 -25.43 5.86
C PHE A 132 3.20 -24.50 6.43
N GLU A 133 1.92 -24.84 6.26
CA GLU A 133 0.79 -24.06 6.81
C GLU A 133 0.90 -23.91 8.34
N GLN A 134 1.27 -24.97 9.06
CA GLN A 134 1.44 -24.90 10.52
C GLN A 134 2.60 -23.99 10.93
N GLN A 135 3.67 -23.92 10.14
CA GLN A 135 4.81 -23.03 10.41
C GLN A 135 4.47 -21.56 10.11
N VAL A 136 3.69 -21.29 9.06
CA VAL A 136 3.42 -19.92 8.59
C VAL A 136 2.15 -19.32 9.22
N ALA A 137 1.20 -20.12 9.70
CA ALA A 137 0.00 -19.62 10.38
C ALA A 137 0.27 -18.61 11.52
N PRO A 138 1.23 -18.82 12.45
CA PRO A 138 1.54 -17.82 13.47
C PRO A 138 2.12 -16.53 12.87
N LEU A 139 2.93 -16.64 11.80
CA LEU A 139 3.50 -15.49 11.10
C LEU A 139 2.42 -14.65 10.44
N GLN A 140 1.40 -15.28 9.84
CA GLN A 140 0.28 -14.54 9.23
C GLN A 140 -0.48 -13.71 10.26
N GLN A 141 -0.70 -14.25 11.47
CA GLN A 141 -1.35 -13.51 12.55
C GLN A 141 -0.50 -12.33 13.04
N GLU A 142 0.81 -12.53 13.15
CA GLU A 142 1.76 -11.49 13.55
C GLU A 142 1.89 -10.38 12.50
N LEU A 143 1.98 -10.76 11.22
CA LEU A 143 2.12 -9.83 10.11
C LEU A 143 0.83 -9.11 9.73
N ALA A 144 -0.36 -9.62 10.10
CA ALA A 144 -1.64 -9.04 9.68
C ALA A 144 -1.78 -7.55 10.08
N GLY A 145 -1.26 -7.17 11.26
CA GLY A 145 -1.25 -5.77 11.68
C GLY A 145 -0.29 -4.92 10.85
N ALA A 146 0.95 -5.40 10.70
CA ALA A 146 1.99 -4.70 9.94
C ALA A 146 1.62 -4.53 8.46
N SER A 147 1.10 -5.58 7.83
CA SER A 147 0.67 -5.54 6.43
C SER A 147 -0.51 -4.59 6.21
N ALA A 148 -1.47 -4.54 7.15
CA ALA A 148 -2.59 -3.61 7.08
C ALA A 148 -2.12 -2.15 7.21
N ASN A 149 -1.19 -1.86 8.12
CA ASN A 149 -0.64 -0.52 8.31
C ASN A 149 0.15 -0.06 7.08
N VAL A 150 1.04 -0.91 6.55
CA VAL A 150 1.81 -0.62 5.32
C VAL A 150 0.87 -0.42 4.14
N SER A 151 -0.12 -1.30 3.94
CA SER A 151 -1.09 -1.17 2.85
C SER A 151 -1.91 0.13 2.95
N SER A 152 -2.37 0.49 4.16
CA SER A 152 -3.09 1.75 4.36
C SER A 152 -2.21 2.96 4.07
N TYR A 153 -0.93 2.91 4.44
CA TYR A 153 0.02 3.99 4.16
C TYR A 153 0.26 4.12 2.66
N LEU A 154 0.56 3.01 1.96
CA LEU A 154 0.76 3.00 0.52
C LEU A 154 -0.47 3.51 -0.24
N GLN A 155 -1.68 3.20 0.23
CA GLN A 155 -2.90 3.71 -0.40
C GLN A 155 -3.11 5.21 -0.15
N ASN A 156 -2.94 5.67 1.08
CA ASN A 156 -3.27 7.05 1.46
C ASN A 156 -2.20 8.05 1.02
N GLU A 157 -0.93 7.69 1.21
CA GLU A 157 0.21 8.58 0.96
C GLU A 157 0.80 8.37 -0.43
N CYS A 158 0.91 7.12 -0.89
CA CYS A 158 1.48 6.83 -2.21
C CYS A 158 0.45 6.74 -3.35
N GLY A 159 -0.85 6.66 -3.03
CA GLY A 159 -1.89 6.40 -4.02
C GLY A 159 -1.77 5.02 -4.70
N LEU A 160 -1.06 4.08 -4.06
CA LEU A 160 -0.86 2.72 -4.56
C LEU A 160 -1.97 1.83 -4.01
N GLU A 161 -2.85 1.36 -4.90
CA GLU A 161 -3.81 0.31 -4.56
C GLU A 161 -3.08 -1.03 -4.49
N VAL A 162 -2.74 -1.45 -3.27
CA VAL A 162 -2.29 -2.81 -3.00
C VAL A 162 -3.54 -3.69 -3.05
N ASP A 163 -3.90 -4.21 -4.23
CA ASP A 163 -5.14 -4.98 -4.40
C ASP A 163 -5.09 -6.26 -3.56
N PRO A 164 -5.83 -6.38 -2.44
CA PRO A 164 -5.80 -7.59 -1.63
C PRO A 164 -6.66 -8.71 -2.25
N SER A 165 -7.32 -8.45 -3.39
CA SER A 165 -8.36 -9.33 -3.93
C SER A 165 -7.82 -10.53 -4.72
N GLU A 166 -6.52 -10.57 -5.05
CA GLU A 166 -5.96 -11.69 -5.83
C GLU A 166 -5.64 -12.94 -4.99
N THR A 167 -5.54 -12.82 -3.66
CA THR A 167 -5.28 -13.96 -2.76
C THR A 167 -6.56 -14.67 -2.26
N ALA A 168 -7.75 -14.13 -2.50
CA ALA A 168 -9.00 -14.66 -1.96
C ALA A 168 -10.05 -15.00 -3.05
N ALA A 169 -9.73 -15.94 -3.94
CA ALA A 169 -10.77 -16.65 -4.69
C ALA A 169 -10.41 -18.13 -4.88
N PRO A 170 -10.86 -19.06 -4.01
CA PRO A 170 -11.02 -20.42 -4.45
C PRO A 170 -12.13 -20.41 -5.52
N THR A 171 -11.74 -20.58 -6.79
CA THR A 171 -12.70 -20.89 -7.84
C THR A 171 -13.31 -22.26 -7.49
N SER A 172 -14.55 -22.24 -7.00
CA SER A 172 -15.42 -23.43 -6.94
C SER A 172 -16.16 -23.60 -8.25
#